data_AF-A0A534HSR2-F1
#
_entry.id   AF-A0A534HSR2-F1
#
_cell.length_a   1.000
_cell.length_b   1.000
_cell.length_c   1.000
_cell.angle_alpha   90.00
_cell.angle_beta   90.00
_cell.angle_gamma   90.00
#
_symmetry.space_group_name_H-M   'P 1'
#
loop_
_entity.id
_entity.type
_entity.pdbx_description
1 polymer ?
#
loop_
_entity_poly.entity_id
_entity_poly.type
_entity_poly.pdbx_seq_one_letter_code
_entity_poly.pdbx_strand_id
1 'polypeptide(L)' 'MPVEIAHAGDGSGRLFVVEQAGAIKIIKDGAVLATAFLDITAQVLSGGERGLLGLAFHPQFRTNGK' A
#
# COMPACT_ATOMS: atom_id res chain seq x y z
N MET A 1 -4.25 -9.47 6.49
CA MET A 1 -2.98 -10.18 6.27
C MET A 1 -2.16 -9.39 5.26
N PRO A 2 -0.87 -9.12 5.50
CA PRO A 2 0.01 -8.53 4.51
C PRO A 2 0.26 -9.49 3.34
N VAL A 3 0.28 -8.97 2.11
CA VAL A 3 0.58 -9.75 0.89
C VAL A 3 1.79 -9.21 0.13
N GLU A 4 2.09 -7.92 0.27
CA GLU A 4 3.23 -7.25 -0.36
C GLU A 4 3.74 -6.10 0.51
N ILE A 5 5.04 -5.80 0.39
CA ILE A 5 5.65 -4.56 0.85
C ILE A 5 6.35 -3.91 -0.33
N ALA A 6 6.03 -2.65 -0.61
CA ALA A 6 6.65 -1.86 -1.69
C ALA A 6 7.19 -0.52 -1.17
N HIS A 7 8.12 0.08 -1.93
CA HIS A 7 8.53 1.48 -1.76
C HIS A 7 8.14 2.28 -3.01
N ALA A 8 7.88 3.57 -2.86
CA ALA A 8 7.36 4.40 -3.95
C ALA A 8 8.43 5.00 -4.88
N GLY A 9 9.71 4.65 -4.70
CA GLY A 9 10.81 5.23 -5.50
C GLY A 9 10.97 6.76 -5.41
N ASP A 10 10.31 7.43 -4.46
CA ASP A 10 10.19 8.90 -4.41
C ASP A 10 11.20 9.57 -3.46
N GLY A 11 12.03 8.79 -2.76
CA GLY A 11 12.98 9.27 -1.76
C GLY A 11 12.36 9.64 -0.40
N SER A 12 11.09 9.33 -0.17
CA SER A 12 10.40 9.66 1.09
C SER A 12 10.72 8.73 2.26
N GLY A 13 11.38 7.59 2.00
CA GLY A 13 11.63 6.55 3.01
C GLY A 13 10.38 5.79 3.45
N ARG A 14 9.24 5.99 2.79
CA ARG A 14 7.99 5.29 3.11
C ARG A 14 7.98 3.88 2.56
N LEU A 15 7.53 2.95 3.40
CA LEU A 15 7.15 1.59 3.01
C LEU A 15 5.62 1.48 2.99
N PHE A 16 5.10 0.82 1.97
CA PHE A 16 3.68 0.61 1.74
C PHE A 16 3.37 -0.86 1.93
N VAL A 17 2.60 -1.18 2.97
CA VAL A 17 2.22 -2.55 3.32
C VAL A 17 0.83 -2.81 2.74
N VAL A 18 0.76 -3.69 1.75
CA VAL A 18 -0.47 -4.08 1.09
C VAL A 18 -1.15 -5.15 1.93
N GLU A 19 -2.33 -4.87 2.46
CA GLU A 19 -3.14 -5.84 3.18
C GLU A 19 -4.23 -6.41 2.27
N GLN A 20 -4.36 -7.73 2.24
CA GLN A 20 -5.34 -8.45 1.43
C GLN A 20 -6.78 -7.95 1.62
N ALA A 21 -7.10 -7.46 2.81
CA ALA A 21 -8.42 -6.94 3.17
C ALA A 21 -8.75 -5.60 2.48
N GLY A 22 -7.82 -4.97 1.74
CA GLY A 22 -8.07 -3.76 0.96
C GLY A 22 -7.48 -2.47 1.54
N ALA A 23 -6.60 -2.56 2.54
CA ALA A 23 -5.91 -1.40 3.08
C ALA A 23 -4.43 -1.39 2.67
N ILE A 24 -3.88 -0.22 2.37
CA ILE A 24 -2.44 -0.01 2.21
C ILE A 24 -1.95 0.88 3.35
N LYS A 25 -1.23 0.29 4.31
CA LYS A 25 -0.65 1.02 5.44
C LYS A 25 0.68 1.65 5.04
N ILE A 26 1.01 2.79 5.64
CA ILE A 26 2.31 3.44 5.45
C ILE A 26 3.15 3.24 6.71
N ILE A 27 4.37 2.74 6.55
CA ILE A 27 5.40 2.78 7.58
C ILE A 27 6.41 3.85 7.19
N LYS A 28 6.76 4.72 8.14
CA LYS A 28 7.81 5.73 7.99
C LYS A 28 8.53 5.88 9.33
N ASP A 29 9.87 5.92 9.29
CA ASP A 29 10.71 6.11 10.47
C ASP A 29 10.40 5.09 11.60
N GLY A 30 10.12 3.84 11.22
CA GLY A 30 9.81 2.74 12.15
C GLY A 30 8.39 2.75 12.72
N ALA A 31 7.54 3.73 12.38
CA ALA A 31 6.18 3.85 12.87
C ALA A 31 5.15 3.68 11.75
N VAL A 32 4.00 3.07 12.08
CA VAL A 32 2.82 3.04 11.20
C VAL A 32 2.13 4.40 11.27
N LEU A 33 1.89 5.03 10.12
CA LEU A 33 1.13 6.28 10.06
C LEU A 33 -0.35 6.02 10.32
N ALA A 34 -1.02 7.00 10.95
CA ALA A 34 -2.44 6.89 11.29
C ALA A 34 -3.35 6.80 10.05
N THR A 35 -3.01 7.54 9.00
CA THR A 35 -3.77 7.54 7.74
C THR A 35 -3.16 6.54 6.77
N ALA A 36 -3.98 5.61 6.30
CA ALA A 36 -3.61 4.68 5.24
C ALA A 36 -3.38 5.42 3.92
N PHE A 37 -2.55 4.85 3.05
CA PHE A 37 -2.38 5.35 1.67
C PHE A 37 -3.66 5.13 0.85
N LEU A 38 -4.30 3.97 1.03
CA LEU A 38 -5.52 3.57 0.37
C LEU A 38 -6.35 2.73 1.32
N ASP A 39 -7.65 2.95 1.34
CA ASP A 39 -8.62 2.08 1.99
C ASP A 39 -9.79 1.82 1.02
N ILE A 40 -9.83 0.59 0.51
CA ILE A 40 -10.91 0.06 -0.33
C ILE A 40 -11.53 -1.18 0.32
N THR A 41 -11.45 -1.32 1.65
CA THR A 41 -11.97 -2.47 2.40
C THR A 41 -13.46 -2.71 2.14
N ALA A 42 -14.23 -1.66 1.91
CA ALA A 42 -15.65 -1.74 1.55
C ALA A 42 -15.92 -2.26 0.12
N GLN A 43 -14.89 -2.31 -0.74
CA GLN A 43 -15.01 -2.66 -2.16
C GLN A 43 -14.48 -4.06 -2.49
N VAL A 44 -13.83 -4.73 -1.53
CA VAL A 44 -13.19 -6.03 -1.76
C VAL A 44 -13.62 -7.07 -0.75
N LEU A 45 -13.76 -8.31 -1.23
CA LEU A 45 -13.78 -9.49 -0.36
C LEU A 45 -12.35 -10.02 -0.19
N SER A 46 -12.06 -10.68 0.92
CA SER A 46 -10.74 -11.30 1.17
C SER A 46 -10.83 -12.81 1.39
N GLY A 47 -9.67 -13.47 1.35
CA GLY A 47 -9.50 -14.92 1.54
C GLY A 47 -9.21 -15.69 0.25
N GLY A 48 -8.39 -16.72 0.34
CA GLY A 48 -7.82 -17.38 -0.85
C GLY A 48 -7.01 -16.38 -1.67
N GLU A 49 -7.23 -16.32 -2.98
CA GLU A 49 -6.66 -15.33 -3.91
C GLU A 49 -7.59 -14.12 -4.14
N ARG A 50 -8.64 -13.94 -3.33
CA ARG A 50 -9.47 -12.73 -3.37
C ARG A 50 -8.85 -11.62 -2.53
N GLY A 51 -9.11 -10.38 -2.93
CA GLY A 51 -8.74 -9.18 -2.19
C GLY A 51 -7.77 -8.30 -2.96
N LEU A 52 -7.12 -7.39 -2.24
CA LEU A 52 -6.03 -6.60 -2.80
C LEU A 52 -4.77 -7.46 -2.87
N LEU A 53 -4.27 -7.69 -4.09
CA LEU A 53 -3.19 -8.66 -4.33
C LEU A 53 -1.81 -8.04 -4.53
N GLY A 54 -1.75 -6.75 -4.87
CA GLY A 54 -0.48 -6.07 -5.02
C GLY A 54 -0.62 -4.60 -5.38
N LEU A 55 0.53 -3.94 -5.50
CA LEU A 55 0.68 -2.52 -5.78
C LEU A 55 1.91 -2.28 -6.64
N ALA A 56 1.80 -1.41 -7.64
CA ALA A 56 2.95 -0.88 -8.36
C ALA A 56 2.88 0.64 -8.39
N PHE A 57 3.98 1.29 -8.07
CA PHE A 57 4.14 2.71 -8.29
C PHE A 57 4.72 2.96 -9.67
N HIS A 58 4.22 3.98 -10.36
CA HIS A 58 4.82 4.45 -11.59
C HIS A 58 6.27 4.88 -11.32
N PRO A 59 7.22 4.69 -12.26
CA PRO A 59 8.61 5.13 -12.10
C PRO A 59 8.78 6.64 -11.83
N GLN A 60 7.75 7.42 -12.12
CA GLN A 60 7.68 8.87 -11.91
C GLN A 60 6.64 9.26 -10.84
N PHE A 61 6.29 8.35 -9.93
CA PHE A 61 5.26 8.57 -8.90
C PHE A 61 5.46 9.88 -8.14
N ARG A 62 6.71 10.25 -7.85
CA ARG A 62 7.05 11.52 -7.20
C ARG A 62 6.47 12.76 -7.90
N THR A 63 6.38 12.74 -9.24
CA THR A 63 5.93 13.87 -10.04
C THR A 63 4.52 13.70 -10.57
N ASN A 64 4.05 12.47 -10.79
CA ASN A 64 2.76 12.22 -11.43
C ASN A 64 1.70 11.56 -10.53
N GLY A 65 2.09 11.06 -9.35
CA GLY A 65 1.19 10.39 -8.41
C GLY A 65 0.53 9.13 -8.96
N LYS A 66 1.15 8.44 -9.92
CA LYS A 66 0.63 7.23 -10.57
C LYS A 66 1.20 5.94 -10.01
#